data_AF-A0A946EZE1-F1
#
_entry.id   AF-A0A946EZE1-F1
#
_cell.length_a   1.000
_cell.length_b   1.000
_cell.length_c   1.000
_cell.angle_alpha   90.00
_cell.angle_beta   90.00
_cell.angle_gamma   90.00
#
_symmetry.space_group_name_H-M   'P 1'
#
loop_
_entity.id
_entity.type
_entity.pdbx_description
1 polymer ?
#
loop_
_entity_poly.entity_id
_entity_poly.type
_entity_poly.pdbx_seq_one_letter_code
_entity_poly.pdbx_strand_id
1 'polypeptide(L)'
;MGICYSHITLGLLLVICLTGCERCNPDPCDPPCETLATPYTLEIPPFFPPMDIPADNPLTEEGIELGRLLFWEKSLSADGSMSCGSCHLPAAGFAEPNVYSTGITGAQGTRNAMAIVNLGWASSYFWDGRATSLEEQILEPVSHPDEMALPWDEAVQRLQEMPTAANDIDYPSRFEHAFETSVVSAELVTKAIAQFLRTMISADSKFDQWRRGETSLTDMEFAGYEMFLREGGDPEITPGGQFGGDCFHCHSEAGLQFSDYLFRNNGLDSAFTSDPGLAG
;
A
#
# COMPACT_ATOMS: atom_id res chain seq x y z
N MET A 1 93.04 15.25 -57.44
CA MET A 1 94.30 14.47 -57.38
C MET A 1 94.26 13.69 -56.06
N GLY A 2 94.21 12.34 -56.13
CA GLY A 2 94.11 11.37 -55.00
C GLY A 2 92.67 11.12 -54.53
N ILE A 3 91.97 9.96 -54.66
CA ILE A 3 92.25 8.51 -54.40
C ILE A 3 92.39 8.26 -52.87
N CYS A 4 91.78 7.32 -52.13
CA CYS A 4 91.13 6.00 -52.34
C CYS A 4 90.26 5.60 -51.09
N TYR A 5 89.25 4.73 -51.31
CA TYR A 5 88.70 3.56 -50.55
C TYR A 5 89.28 3.16 -49.15
N SER A 6 88.66 2.42 -48.21
CA SER A 6 87.49 1.50 -48.10
C SER A 6 87.33 1.04 -46.61
N HIS A 7 86.26 0.25 -46.33
CA HIS A 7 85.94 -0.62 -45.17
C HIS A 7 85.00 0.01 -44.12
N ILE A 8 83.67 -0.23 -44.20
CA ILE A 8 82.90 -1.43 -43.76
C ILE A 8 83.19 -1.82 -42.31
N THR A 9 82.25 -1.49 -41.42
CA THR A 9 81.77 -2.41 -40.38
C THR A 9 80.31 -2.12 -40.05
N LEU A 10 79.52 -3.17 -40.21
CA LEU A 10 78.10 -3.31 -39.95
C LEU A 10 77.86 -3.31 -38.42
N GLY A 11 77.00 -2.41 -37.93
CA GLY A 11 76.65 -2.31 -36.51
C GLY A 11 75.15 -2.14 -36.34
N LEU A 12 74.51 -3.23 -35.91
CA LEU A 12 73.10 -3.43 -35.63
C LEU A 12 72.50 -2.30 -34.77
N LEU A 13 71.59 -1.49 -35.32
CA LEU A 13 70.85 -0.48 -34.55
C LEU A 13 69.52 -1.08 -34.09
N LEU A 14 69.53 -1.59 -32.85
CA LEU A 14 68.37 -2.11 -32.15
C LEU A 14 67.42 -0.95 -31.81
N VAL A 15 66.29 -0.89 -32.50
CA VAL A 15 65.16 -0.01 -32.19
C VAL A 15 64.52 -0.48 -30.89
N ILE A 16 64.71 0.27 -29.80
CA ILE A 16 63.94 0.11 -28.56
C ILE A 16 62.86 1.19 -28.58
N CYS A 17 61.69 0.84 -29.13
CA CYS A 17 60.44 1.54 -28.85
C CYS A 17 60.07 1.27 -27.39
N LEU A 18 60.31 2.24 -26.51
CA LEU A 18 59.70 2.26 -25.18
C LEU A 18 58.22 2.61 -25.34
N THR A 19 57.40 1.58 -25.60
CA THR A 19 55.95 1.66 -25.41
C THR A 19 55.69 1.82 -23.91
N GLY A 20 55.16 2.98 -23.52
CA GLY A 20 54.66 3.20 -22.17
C GLY A 20 53.55 2.20 -21.86
N CYS A 21 53.82 1.26 -20.97
CA CYS A 21 52.77 0.58 -20.23
C CYS A 21 52.24 1.56 -19.18
N GLU A 22 51.25 2.38 -19.54
CA GLU A 22 50.30 2.86 -18.55
C GLU A 22 49.58 1.62 -18.01
N ARG A 23 49.91 1.26 -16.77
CA ARG A 23 49.14 0.29 -16.01
C ARG A 23 47.72 0.81 -15.94
N CYS A 24 46.78 0.11 -16.55
CA CYS A 24 45.36 0.24 -16.22
C CYS A 24 45.24 -0.04 -14.72
N ASN A 25 45.14 1.03 -13.93
CA ASN A 25 44.60 0.91 -12.59
C ASN A 25 43.11 0.60 -12.79
N PRO A 26 42.59 -0.54 -12.33
CA PRO A 26 41.15 -0.67 -12.24
C PRO A 26 40.75 0.32 -11.15
N ASP A 27 40.28 1.50 -11.55
CA ASP A 27 39.57 2.35 -10.61
C ASP A 27 38.50 1.47 -9.95
N PRO A 28 38.36 1.52 -8.61
CA PRO A 28 37.30 0.77 -7.94
C PRO A 28 36.00 1.16 -8.62
N CYS A 29 35.24 0.15 -9.05
CA CYS A 29 33.93 0.31 -9.66
C CYS A 29 33.14 1.37 -8.89
N ASP A 30 32.43 2.23 -9.62
CA ASP A 30 31.45 3.16 -9.07
C ASP A 30 30.70 2.50 -7.90
N PRO A 31 30.38 3.26 -6.82
CA PRO A 31 29.54 2.73 -5.76
C PRO A 31 28.29 2.09 -6.41
N PRO A 32 27.73 1.02 -5.82
CA PRO A 32 26.52 0.41 -6.38
C PRO A 32 25.52 1.54 -6.62
N CYS A 33 24.91 1.61 -7.83
CA CYS A 33 23.84 2.57 -8.11
C CYS A 33 22.93 2.60 -6.89
N GLU A 34 22.93 3.73 -6.17
CA GLU A 34 21.97 3.92 -5.11
C GLU A 34 20.60 3.76 -5.76
N THR A 35 19.78 2.87 -5.22
CA THR A 35 18.41 2.67 -5.70
C THR A 35 17.72 4.02 -5.72
N LEU A 36 17.01 4.36 -6.80
CA LEU A 36 16.36 5.68 -6.91
C LEU A 36 15.34 5.90 -5.78
N ALA A 37 14.76 4.82 -5.27
CA ALA A 37 13.81 4.85 -4.18
C ALA A 37 14.50 4.84 -2.81
N THR A 38 14.08 5.76 -1.95
CA THR A 38 14.53 5.94 -0.58
C THR A 38 13.75 4.99 0.35
N PRO A 39 14.39 4.07 1.08
CA PRO A 39 13.70 3.18 2.01
C PRO A 39 12.93 3.95 3.09
N TYR A 40 11.66 3.59 3.30
CA TYR A 40 10.83 4.19 4.34
C TYR A 40 10.75 3.28 5.57
N THR A 41 11.08 3.81 6.75
CA THR A 41 10.92 3.10 8.02
C THR A 41 9.56 3.43 8.61
N LEU A 42 8.68 2.43 8.66
CA LEU A 42 7.36 2.57 9.25
C LEU A 42 7.45 2.57 10.78
N GLU A 43 7.03 3.69 11.39
CA GLU A 43 6.91 3.80 12.84
C GLU A 43 5.63 3.12 13.31
N ILE A 44 5.78 1.94 13.91
CA ILE A 44 4.64 1.18 14.48
C ILE A 44 4.26 1.79 15.84
N PRO A 45 2.99 2.22 16.02
CA PRO A 45 2.55 2.80 17.29
C PRO A 45 2.66 1.81 18.46
N PRO A 46 2.80 2.30 19.71
CA PRO A 46 2.82 1.43 20.88
C PRO A 46 1.59 0.51 20.95
N PHE A 47 1.82 -0.75 21.37
CA PHE A 47 0.80 -1.81 21.49
C PHE A 47 0.26 -2.39 20.17
N PHE A 48 0.61 -1.84 19.02
CA PHE A 48 0.32 -2.45 17.73
C PHE A 48 1.34 -3.56 17.44
N PRO A 49 0.95 -4.66 16.77
CA PRO A 49 1.88 -5.71 16.38
C PRO A 49 2.76 -5.20 15.21
N PRO A 50 3.91 -5.84 14.94
CA PRO A 50 4.65 -5.54 13.71
C PRO A 50 3.75 -5.74 12.50
N MET A 51 3.84 -4.81 11.54
CA MET A 51 3.13 -4.92 10.27
C MET A 51 3.88 -5.87 9.34
N ASP A 52 3.17 -6.74 8.63
CA ASP A 52 3.76 -7.61 7.61
C ASP A 52 3.89 -6.83 6.29
N ILE A 53 5.12 -6.50 5.92
CA ILE A 53 5.43 -5.77 4.68
C ILE A 53 5.94 -6.78 3.64
N PRO A 54 5.25 -6.96 2.50
CA PRO A 54 5.68 -7.90 1.48
C PRO A 54 7.08 -7.58 0.96
N ALA A 55 7.92 -8.61 0.84
CA ALA A 55 9.30 -8.46 0.39
C ALA A 55 9.42 -7.97 -1.07
N ASP A 56 8.39 -8.21 -1.89
CA ASP A 56 8.30 -7.77 -3.29
C ASP A 56 7.61 -6.40 -3.47
N ASN A 57 7.20 -5.77 -2.36
CA ASN A 57 6.68 -4.40 -2.32
C ASN A 57 7.12 -3.67 -1.02
N PRO A 58 8.43 -3.46 -0.81
CA PRO A 58 8.92 -2.74 0.35
C PRO A 58 8.45 -1.29 0.34
N LEU A 59 8.33 -0.68 1.52
CA LEU A 59 7.95 0.72 1.64
C LEU A 59 9.11 1.65 1.25
N THR A 60 8.81 2.62 0.40
CA THR A 60 9.73 3.68 -0.03
C THR A 60 9.04 5.03 0.02
N GLU A 61 9.79 6.11 0.23
CA GLU A 61 9.19 7.46 0.28
C GLU A 61 8.48 7.80 -1.05
N GLU A 62 9.12 7.45 -2.16
CA GLU A 62 8.64 7.70 -3.52
C GLU A 62 7.44 6.83 -3.87
N GLY A 63 7.44 5.54 -3.48
CA GLY A 63 6.33 4.63 -3.70
C GLY A 63 5.08 5.01 -2.87
N ILE A 64 5.27 5.44 -1.62
CA ILE A 64 4.18 5.97 -0.77
C ILE A 64 3.59 7.24 -1.37
N GLU A 65 4.44 8.20 -1.79
CA GLU A 65 3.97 9.45 -2.39
C GLU A 65 3.26 9.20 -3.73
N LEU A 66 3.78 8.33 -4.58
CA LEU A 66 3.12 7.91 -5.81
C LEU A 66 1.77 7.25 -5.52
N GLY A 67 1.70 6.35 -4.54
CA GLY A 67 0.46 5.72 -4.10
C GLY A 67 -0.57 6.73 -3.62
N ARG A 68 -0.14 7.74 -2.86
CA ARG A 68 -1.00 8.83 -2.39
C ARG A 68 -1.57 9.64 -3.55
N LEU A 69 -0.77 9.92 -4.58
CA LEU A 69 -1.23 10.63 -5.78
C LEU A 69 -2.26 9.79 -6.54
N LEU A 70 -1.96 8.51 -6.78
CA LEU A 70 -2.84 7.57 -7.49
C LEU A 70 -4.17 7.32 -6.75
N PHE A 71 -4.17 7.31 -5.41
CA PHE A 71 -5.39 7.19 -4.62
C PHE A 71 -6.42 8.30 -4.90
N TRP A 72 -5.95 9.49 -5.30
CA TRP A 72 -6.79 10.63 -5.68
C TRP A 72 -6.87 10.85 -7.20
N GLU A 73 -6.25 9.97 -8.00
CA GLU A 73 -6.22 10.10 -9.46
C GLU A 73 -7.56 9.70 -10.07
N LYS A 74 -8.19 10.65 -10.77
CA LYS A 74 -9.48 10.42 -11.41
C LYS A 74 -9.36 9.78 -12.79
N SER A 75 -8.19 9.86 -13.42
CA SER A 75 -7.93 9.25 -14.71
C SER A 75 -8.02 7.72 -14.68
N LEU A 76 -8.01 7.14 -13.47
CA LEU A 76 -8.30 5.73 -13.19
C LEU A 76 -9.79 5.37 -13.29
N SER A 77 -10.71 6.34 -13.47
CA SER A 77 -12.13 6.07 -13.76
C SER A 77 -12.47 6.34 -15.22
N ALA A 78 -13.46 5.62 -15.75
CA ALA A 78 -13.79 5.65 -17.18
C ALA A 78 -14.05 7.07 -17.73
N ASP A 79 -14.71 7.92 -16.95
CA ASP A 79 -15.12 9.27 -17.31
C ASP A 79 -14.32 10.39 -16.62
N GLY A 80 -13.32 10.04 -15.81
CA GLY A 80 -12.52 11.02 -15.06
C GLY A 80 -13.23 11.69 -13.87
N SER A 81 -14.35 11.16 -13.38
CA SER A 81 -15.12 11.77 -12.29
C SER A 81 -14.75 11.26 -10.89
N MET A 82 -14.20 10.04 -10.78
CA MET A 82 -14.07 9.29 -9.52
C MET A 82 -12.62 8.85 -9.27
N SER A 83 -12.24 8.79 -7.99
CA SER A 83 -10.98 8.24 -7.49
C SER A 83 -11.26 7.32 -6.30
N CYS A 84 -10.27 6.60 -5.75
CA CYS A 84 -10.46 5.81 -4.54
C CYS A 84 -11.01 6.67 -3.38
N GLY A 85 -10.48 7.90 -3.25
CA GLY A 85 -10.92 8.87 -2.26
C GLY A 85 -12.32 9.46 -2.49
N SER A 86 -13.02 9.11 -3.59
CA SER A 86 -14.42 9.48 -3.80
C SER A 86 -15.38 8.63 -2.96
N CYS A 87 -15.03 7.37 -2.68
CA CYS A 87 -15.79 6.48 -1.79
C CYS A 87 -15.16 6.43 -0.38
N HIS A 88 -13.83 6.47 -0.29
CA HIS A 88 -13.11 6.41 0.99
C HIS A 88 -12.81 7.80 1.53
N LEU A 89 -13.82 8.44 2.12
CA LEU A 89 -13.81 9.85 2.46
C LEU A 89 -13.07 10.12 3.79
N PRO A 90 -12.02 10.98 3.82
CA PRO A 90 -11.32 11.31 5.07
C PRO A 90 -12.25 11.84 6.17
N ALA A 91 -13.26 12.63 5.80
CA ALA A 91 -14.25 13.19 6.73
C ALA A 91 -15.17 12.12 7.36
N ALA A 92 -15.22 10.92 6.80
CA ALA A 92 -15.96 9.77 7.31
C ALA A 92 -15.02 8.64 7.76
N GLY A 93 -13.79 8.96 8.17
CA GLY A 93 -12.81 7.96 8.63
C GLY A 93 -12.30 7.05 7.50
N PHE A 94 -12.25 7.58 6.27
CA PHE A 94 -11.93 6.85 5.04
C PHE A 94 -12.90 5.71 4.71
N ALA A 95 -14.13 5.80 5.20
CA ALA A 95 -15.28 5.02 4.75
C ALA A 95 -16.24 5.89 3.92
N GLU A 96 -17.38 5.33 3.55
CA GLU A 96 -18.50 6.09 3.00
C GLU A 96 -19.68 6.13 3.98
N PRO A 97 -20.35 7.29 4.18
CA PRO A 97 -21.52 7.39 5.06
C PRO A 97 -22.81 6.78 4.47
N ASN A 98 -22.78 6.40 3.19
CA ASN A 98 -23.93 5.80 2.50
C ASN A 98 -23.99 4.29 2.79
N VAL A 99 -25.20 3.72 2.73
CA VAL A 99 -25.38 2.26 2.89
C VAL A 99 -24.63 1.50 1.79
N TYR A 100 -24.74 1.98 0.54
CA TYR A 100 -24.03 1.45 -0.62
C TYR A 100 -23.38 2.58 -1.40
N SER A 101 -22.21 2.29 -1.97
CA SER A 101 -21.51 3.18 -2.88
C SER A 101 -22.25 3.31 -4.21
N THR A 102 -22.14 4.48 -4.84
CA THR A 102 -22.66 4.71 -6.19
C THR A 102 -21.48 4.79 -7.15
N GLY A 103 -21.43 3.86 -8.10
CA GLY A 103 -20.42 3.81 -9.15
C GLY A 103 -20.58 4.89 -10.21
N ILE A 104 -19.60 4.95 -11.11
CA ILE A 104 -19.53 5.90 -12.22
C ILE A 104 -20.75 5.88 -13.15
N THR A 105 -21.39 4.72 -13.31
CA THR A 105 -22.58 4.53 -14.16
C THR A 105 -23.88 4.93 -13.45
N GLY A 106 -23.82 5.35 -12.18
CA GLY A 106 -24.96 5.53 -11.30
C GLY A 106 -25.50 4.22 -10.72
N ALA A 107 -24.87 3.09 -11.00
CA ALA A 107 -25.18 1.81 -10.36
C ALA A 107 -24.88 1.89 -8.85
N GLN A 108 -25.73 1.28 -8.03
CA GLN A 108 -25.42 1.07 -6.62
C GLN A 108 -24.69 -0.25 -6.45
N GLY A 109 -23.64 -0.24 -5.63
CA GLY A 109 -23.01 -1.46 -5.15
C GLY A 109 -23.94 -2.26 -4.22
N THR A 110 -23.43 -3.39 -3.75
CA THR A 110 -24.18 -4.31 -2.87
C THR A 110 -23.67 -4.30 -1.42
N ARG A 111 -22.57 -3.60 -1.15
CA ARG A 111 -21.95 -3.48 0.17
C ARG A 111 -21.49 -2.03 0.41
N ASN A 112 -21.34 -1.65 1.67
CA ASN A 112 -20.78 -0.36 2.07
C ASN A 112 -19.27 -0.31 1.75
N ALA A 113 -18.74 0.85 1.36
CA ALA A 113 -17.31 1.05 1.27
C ALA A 113 -16.69 1.11 2.69
N MET A 114 -15.89 0.09 3.01
CA MET A 114 -15.26 -0.08 4.32
C MET A 114 -14.31 1.09 4.64
N ALA A 115 -14.07 1.30 5.93
CA ALA A 115 -12.94 2.11 6.36
C ALA A 115 -11.63 1.43 5.93
N ILE A 116 -10.71 2.20 5.36
CA ILE A 116 -9.41 1.71 4.85
C ILE A 116 -8.22 2.16 5.71
N VAL A 117 -8.48 2.58 6.94
CA VAL A 117 -7.44 2.82 7.95
C VAL A 117 -7.00 1.50 8.58
N ASN A 118 -5.74 1.40 9.00
CA ASN A 118 -5.15 0.23 9.65
C ASN A 118 -5.17 -1.07 8.81
N LEU A 119 -5.37 -0.98 7.49
CA LEU A 119 -5.42 -2.17 6.62
C LEU A 119 -4.10 -2.97 6.58
N GLY A 120 -2.98 -2.37 6.95
CA GLY A 120 -1.69 -3.06 6.97
C GLY A 120 -1.62 -4.28 7.90
N TRP A 121 -2.55 -4.42 8.85
CA TRP A 121 -2.65 -5.59 9.74
C TRP A 121 -3.73 -6.60 9.33
N ALA A 122 -4.51 -6.31 8.27
CA ALA A 122 -5.53 -7.22 7.79
C ALA A 122 -4.91 -8.41 7.04
N SER A 123 -5.45 -9.61 7.27
CA SER A 123 -5.03 -10.85 6.59
C SER A 123 -5.89 -11.19 5.37
N SER A 124 -7.00 -10.49 5.17
CA SER A 124 -7.93 -10.69 4.07
C SER A 124 -8.66 -9.38 3.79
N TYR A 125 -9.08 -9.19 2.55
CA TYR A 125 -9.62 -7.94 2.06
C TYR A 125 -10.94 -8.16 1.33
N PHE A 126 -11.70 -7.07 1.22
CA PHE A 126 -13.15 -7.07 1.02
C PHE A 126 -13.91 -7.69 2.19
N TRP A 127 -15.18 -7.31 2.30
CA TRP A 127 -16.07 -7.85 3.31
C TRP A 127 -16.20 -9.39 3.26
N ASP A 128 -16.04 -10.03 2.09
CA ASP A 128 -16.12 -11.48 1.92
C ASP A 128 -14.75 -12.17 1.95
N GLY A 129 -13.67 -11.42 2.12
CA GLY A 129 -12.31 -11.96 2.21
C GLY A 129 -11.75 -12.52 0.92
N ARG A 130 -12.35 -12.21 -0.23
CA ARG A 130 -11.96 -12.83 -1.52
C ARG A 130 -10.56 -12.44 -1.99
N ALA A 131 -10.02 -11.31 -1.51
CA ALA A 131 -8.66 -10.88 -1.79
C ALA A 131 -7.73 -11.16 -0.60
N THR A 132 -6.51 -11.60 -0.90
CA THR A 132 -5.52 -12.02 0.10
C THR A 132 -4.39 -11.01 0.31
N SER A 133 -4.34 -9.98 -0.54
CA SER A 133 -3.41 -8.86 -0.43
C SER A 133 -4.09 -7.52 -0.74
N LEU A 134 -3.49 -6.41 -0.28
CA LEU A 134 -3.91 -5.07 -0.68
C LEU A 134 -3.84 -4.90 -2.19
N GLU A 135 -2.76 -5.40 -2.80
CA GLU A 135 -2.53 -5.31 -4.24
C GLU A 135 -3.64 -5.98 -5.05
N GLU A 136 -4.11 -7.16 -4.62
CA GLU A 136 -5.29 -7.84 -5.20
C GLU A 136 -6.57 -7.01 -4.99
N GLN A 137 -6.77 -6.48 -3.78
CA GLN A 137 -7.95 -5.66 -3.47
C GLN A 137 -8.04 -4.41 -4.33
N ILE A 138 -6.93 -3.70 -4.54
CA ILE A 138 -6.87 -2.45 -5.33
C ILE A 138 -7.07 -2.73 -6.82
N LEU A 139 -6.73 -3.93 -7.29
CA LEU A 139 -6.85 -4.30 -8.70
C LEU A 139 -8.31 -4.34 -9.18
N GLU A 140 -9.24 -4.79 -8.34
CA GLU A 140 -10.64 -5.00 -8.77
C GLU A 140 -11.41 -3.68 -9.04
N PRO A 141 -11.43 -2.67 -8.14
CA PRO A 141 -12.27 -1.47 -8.25
C PRO A 141 -12.11 -0.69 -9.56
N VAL A 142 -10.88 -0.60 -10.07
CA VAL A 142 -10.57 0.18 -11.29
C VAL A 142 -11.37 -0.34 -12.47
N SER A 143 -11.41 -1.66 -12.64
CA SER A 143 -12.09 -2.31 -13.77
C SER A 143 -13.55 -2.70 -13.49
N HIS A 144 -13.99 -2.65 -12.24
CA HIS A 144 -15.33 -3.08 -11.85
C HIS A 144 -16.41 -2.13 -12.42
N PRO A 145 -17.42 -2.64 -13.16
CA PRO A 145 -18.40 -1.81 -13.87
C PRO A 145 -19.33 -1.01 -12.95
N ASP A 146 -19.53 -1.50 -11.72
CA ASP A 146 -20.32 -0.81 -10.69
C ASP A 146 -19.49 0.14 -9.82
N GLU A 147 -18.20 0.31 -10.14
CA GLU A 147 -17.28 1.21 -9.42
C GLU A 147 -16.65 2.21 -10.40
N MET A 148 -15.41 1.99 -10.86
CA MET A 148 -14.66 2.94 -11.70
C MET A 148 -14.73 2.62 -13.21
N ALA A 149 -15.13 1.39 -13.57
CA ALA A 149 -15.45 0.91 -14.92
C ALA A 149 -14.39 1.15 -16.02
N LEU A 150 -13.10 1.22 -15.67
CA LEU A 150 -12.01 1.44 -16.61
C LEU A 150 -11.15 0.16 -16.76
N PRO A 151 -11.07 -0.43 -17.96
CA PRO A 151 -10.14 -1.52 -18.23
C PRO A 151 -8.68 -1.12 -17.93
N TRP A 152 -7.90 -2.05 -17.37
CA TRP A 152 -6.53 -1.75 -16.92
C TRP A 152 -5.55 -1.39 -18.03
N ASP A 153 -5.74 -1.92 -19.24
CA ASP A 153 -4.95 -1.54 -20.41
C ASP A 153 -5.15 -0.06 -20.76
N GLU A 154 -6.39 0.42 -20.70
CA GLU A 154 -6.71 1.83 -20.88
C GLU A 154 -6.22 2.70 -19.71
N ALA A 155 -6.39 2.25 -18.46
CA ALA A 155 -5.90 2.97 -17.28
C ALA A 155 -4.37 3.19 -17.32
N VAL A 156 -3.62 2.12 -17.64
CA VAL A 156 -2.17 2.18 -17.77
C VAL A 156 -1.76 3.11 -18.92
N GLN A 157 -2.43 3.03 -20.07
CA GLN A 157 -2.14 3.92 -21.19
C GLN A 157 -2.37 5.39 -20.83
N ARG A 158 -3.48 5.71 -20.16
CA ARG A 158 -3.79 7.08 -19.72
C ARG A 158 -2.72 7.64 -18.79
N LEU A 159 -2.25 6.86 -17.81
CA LEU A 159 -1.16 7.27 -16.92
C LEU A 159 0.17 7.42 -17.66
N GLN A 160 0.48 6.51 -18.58
CA GLN A 160 1.72 6.50 -19.36
C GLN A 160 1.83 7.72 -20.30
N GLU A 161 0.71 8.13 -20.88
CA GLU A 161 0.63 9.20 -21.89
C GLU A 161 0.14 10.54 -21.29
N MET A 162 -0.06 10.61 -19.97
CA MET A 162 -0.61 11.80 -19.31
C MET A 162 0.27 13.03 -19.62
N PRO A 163 -0.30 14.13 -20.15
CA PRO A 163 0.47 15.34 -20.41
C PRO A 163 1.12 15.83 -19.13
N THR A 164 2.34 16.37 -19.19
CA THR A 164 3.03 16.94 -18.02
C THR A 164 2.82 18.46 -17.91
N ALA A 165 1.69 18.97 -18.41
CA ALA A 165 1.38 20.40 -18.35
C ALA A 165 1.25 20.83 -16.89
N ALA A 166 1.30 22.15 -16.62
CA ALA A 166 1.55 22.71 -15.28
C ALA A 166 0.65 22.26 -14.10
N ASN A 167 -0.42 21.49 -14.36
CA ASN A 167 -1.33 20.94 -13.35
C ASN A 167 -1.44 19.40 -13.36
N ASP A 168 -0.73 18.72 -14.26
CA ASP A 168 -0.79 17.27 -14.45
C ASP A 168 0.47 16.60 -13.89
N ILE A 169 0.33 15.36 -13.45
CA ILE A 169 1.40 14.60 -12.80
C ILE A 169 2.19 13.84 -13.86
N ASP A 170 3.52 14.00 -13.87
CA ASP A 170 4.42 13.14 -14.66
C ASP A 170 4.54 11.76 -14.00
N TYR A 171 3.58 10.88 -14.29
CA TYR A 171 3.56 9.52 -13.78
C TYR A 171 4.78 8.70 -14.22
N PRO A 172 5.20 8.67 -15.49
CA PRO A 172 6.40 7.93 -15.90
C PRO A 172 7.64 8.27 -15.06
N SER A 173 7.89 9.56 -14.79
CA SER A 173 8.99 9.99 -13.91
C SER A 173 8.81 9.53 -12.46
N ARG A 174 7.57 9.56 -11.94
CA ARG A 174 7.27 9.06 -10.58
C ARG A 174 7.48 7.55 -10.46
N PHE A 175 7.09 6.77 -11.47
CA PHE A 175 7.33 5.33 -11.51
C PHE A 175 8.83 5.02 -11.63
N GLU A 176 9.58 5.81 -12.39
CA GLU A 176 11.05 5.68 -12.46
C GLU A 176 11.69 5.85 -11.08
N HIS A 177 11.28 6.87 -10.32
CA HIS A 177 11.81 7.09 -8.97
C HIS A 177 11.35 6.03 -7.96
N ALA A 178 10.13 5.52 -8.07
CA ALA A 178 9.57 4.55 -7.12
C ALA A 178 9.97 3.09 -7.40
N PHE A 179 10.16 2.73 -8.66
CA PHE A 179 10.31 1.33 -9.11
C PHE A 179 11.41 1.13 -10.15
N GLU A 180 12.26 2.14 -10.40
CA GLU A 180 13.38 2.07 -11.35
C GLU A 180 12.92 1.76 -12.79
N THR A 181 11.69 2.15 -13.13
CA THR A 181 11.14 2.04 -14.47
C THR A 181 10.07 3.10 -14.74
N SER A 182 10.20 3.80 -15.85
CA SER A 182 9.19 4.73 -16.35
C SER A 182 8.01 4.07 -17.07
N VAL A 183 8.04 2.74 -17.22
CA VAL A 183 6.93 1.95 -17.78
C VAL A 183 5.88 1.71 -16.70
N VAL A 184 4.70 2.28 -16.90
CA VAL A 184 3.54 2.07 -16.02
C VAL A 184 2.95 0.68 -16.25
N SER A 185 2.53 0.01 -15.19
CA SER A 185 1.75 -1.24 -15.26
C SER A 185 0.71 -1.29 -14.15
N ALA A 186 -0.32 -2.11 -14.33
CA ALA A 186 -1.34 -2.31 -13.30
C ALA A 186 -0.72 -2.80 -11.98
N GLU A 187 0.26 -3.71 -12.05
CA GLU A 187 0.98 -4.21 -10.87
C GLU A 187 1.70 -3.09 -10.12
N LEU A 188 2.41 -2.20 -10.81
CA LEU A 188 3.13 -1.10 -10.14
C LEU A 188 2.16 -0.06 -9.57
N VAL A 189 1.03 0.20 -10.26
CA VAL A 189 -0.03 1.07 -9.75
C VAL A 189 -0.61 0.53 -8.44
N THR A 190 -0.98 -0.76 -8.41
CA THR A 190 -1.54 -1.37 -7.20
C THR A 190 -0.50 -1.45 -6.08
N LYS A 191 0.77 -1.77 -6.40
CA LYS A 191 1.88 -1.75 -5.44
C LYS A 191 2.09 -0.37 -4.81
N ALA A 192 2.09 0.70 -5.60
CA ALA A 192 2.23 2.06 -5.09
C ALA A 192 1.08 2.43 -4.13
N ILE A 193 -0.16 2.22 -4.56
CA ILE A 193 -1.34 2.50 -3.72
C ILE A 193 -1.28 1.66 -2.44
N ALA A 194 -0.89 0.39 -2.51
CA ALA A 194 -0.76 -0.47 -1.33
C ALA A 194 0.31 0.04 -0.35
N GLN A 195 1.44 0.59 -0.84
CA GLN A 195 2.41 1.24 0.04
C GLN A 195 1.78 2.42 0.79
N PHE A 196 1.01 3.27 0.09
CA PHE A 196 0.28 4.37 0.73
C PHE A 196 -0.73 3.88 1.78
N LEU A 197 -1.55 2.89 1.45
CA LEU A 197 -2.55 2.34 2.36
C LEU A 197 -1.93 1.74 3.64
N ARG A 198 -0.76 1.11 3.55
CA ARG A 198 -0.01 0.60 4.71
C ARG A 198 0.42 1.72 5.68
N THR A 199 0.56 2.95 5.20
CA THR A 199 0.87 4.12 6.04
C THR A 199 -0.35 4.79 6.67
N MET A 200 -1.58 4.39 6.28
CA MET A 200 -2.81 4.95 6.83
C MET A 200 -3.13 4.37 8.21
N ILE A 201 -2.35 4.76 9.21
CA ILE A 201 -2.44 4.26 10.59
C ILE A 201 -3.22 5.26 11.46
N SER A 202 -4.25 4.77 12.13
CA SER A 202 -5.01 5.46 13.16
C SER A 202 -4.71 4.84 14.53
N ALA A 203 -4.04 5.60 15.40
CA ALA A 203 -3.56 5.14 16.70
C ALA A 203 -3.56 6.23 17.78
N ASP A 204 -4.43 7.24 17.65
CA ASP A 204 -4.56 8.34 18.61
C ASP A 204 -6.01 8.60 19.06
N SER A 205 -6.83 7.56 19.07
CA SER A 205 -8.13 7.63 19.73
C SER A 205 -7.96 7.86 21.24
N LYS A 206 -9.03 8.28 21.91
CA LYS A 206 -9.03 8.38 23.38
C LYS A 206 -8.70 7.03 24.04
N PHE A 207 -9.08 5.92 23.42
CA PHE A 207 -8.73 4.59 23.89
C PHE A 207 -7.22 4.36 23.81
N ASP A 208 -6.58 4.72 22.70
CA ASP A 208 -5.13 4.60 22.53
C ASP A 208 -4.37 5.45 23.55
N GLN A 209 -4.79 6.71 23.75
CA GLN A 209 -4.24 7.61 24.77
C GLN A 209 -4.41 7.02 26.17
N TRP A 210 -5.56 6.43 26.48
CA TRP A 210 -5.81 5.79 27.77
C TRP A 210 -4.90 4.56 27.97
N ARG A 211 -4.73 3.73 26.94
CA ARG A 211 -3.80 2.59 26.92
C ARG A 211 -2.35 3.01 27.15
N ARG A 212 -1.95 4.19 26.66
CA ARG A 212 -0.64 4.82 26.91
C ARG A 212 -0.53 5.53 28.26
N GLY A 213 -1.63 5.63 29.03
CA GLY A 213 -1.67 6.33 30.32
C GLY A 213 -1.67 7.85 30.21
N GLU A 214 -1.98 8.40 29.04
CA GLU A 214 -1.98 9.84 28.75
C GLU A 214 -3.30 10.52 29.16
N THR A 215 -4.38 9.74 29.26
CA THR A 215 -5.70 10.22 29.65
C THR A 215 -6.43 9.19 30.52
N SER A 216 -7.62 9.55 31.00
CA SER A 216 -8.53 8.66 31.73
C SER A 216 -9.84 8.49 30.97
N LEU A 217 -10.41 7.29 31.05
CA LEU A 217 -11.80 7.07 30.66
C LEU A 217 -12.73 7.67 31.72
N THR A 218 -13.88 8.16 31.27
CA THR A 218 -15.02 8.46 32.15
C THR A 218 -15.59 7.15 32.70
N ASP A 219 -16.34 7.22 33.79
CA ASP A 219 -17.02 6.05 34.37
C ASP A 219 -17.90 5.32 33.33
N MET A 220 -18.54 6.07 32.43
CA MET A 220 -19.38 5.52 31.37
C MET A 220 -18.57 4.79 30.29
N GLU A 221 -17.46 5.38 29.84
CA GLU A 221 -16.57 4.73 28.85
C GLU A 221 -15.92 3.47 29.44
N PHE A 222 -15.48 3.53 30.70
CA PHE A 222 -14.91 2.37 31.39
C PHE A 222 -15.95 1.27 31.58
N ALA A 223 -17.18 1.60 32.00
CA ALA A 223 -18.27 0.63 32.07
C ALA A 223 -18.58 -0.01 30.71
N GLY A 224 -18.55 0.78 29.62
CA GLY A 224 -18.70 0.26 28.25
C GLY A 224 -17.58 -0.71 27.86
N TYR A 225 -16.32 -0.38 28.19
CA TYR A 225 -15.18 -1.27 27.98
C TYR A 225 -15.30 -2.56 28.81
N GLU A 226 -15.75 -2.48 30.06
CA GLU A 226 -16.01 -3.69 30.86
C GLU A 226 -17.11 -4.56 30.24
N MET A 227 -18.19 -3.97 29.74
CA MET A 227 -19.23 -4.72 29.03
C MET A 227 -18.68 -5.39 27.77
N PHE A 228 -17.83 -4.70 27.01
CA PHE A 228 -17.21 -5.22 25.78
C PHE A 228 -16.38 -6.49 26.02
N LEU A 229 -15.66 -6.55 27.15
CA LEU A 229 -14.77 -7.66 27.52
C LEU A 229 -15.43 -8.79 28.32
N ARG A 230 -16.71 -8.66 28.67
CA ARG A 230 -17.42 -9.64 29.49
C ARG A 230 -18.35 -10.50 28.64
N GLU A 231 -18.50 -11.74 29.07
CA GLU A 231 -19.42 -12.72 28.49
C GLU A 231 -20.87 -12.21 28.51
N GLY A 232 -21.58 -12.45 27.43
CA GLY A 232 -22.96 -11.99 27.24
C GLY A 232 -23.99 -12.71 28.12
N GLY A 233 -25.04 -12.00 28.51
CA GLY A 233 -26.21 -12.57 29.18
C GLY A 233 -26.17 -12.55 30.70
N ASP A 234 -27.32 -12.86 31.30
CA ASP A 234 -27.51 -12.86 32.76
C ASP A 234 -27.00 -14.18 33.37
N PRO A 235 -26.08 -14.16 34.35
CA PRO A 235 -25.53 -15.36 35.00
C PRO A 235 -26.57 -16.28 35.62
N GLU A 236 -27.76 -15.79 35.99
CA GLU A 236 -28.83 -16.61 36.57
C GLU A 236 -29.52 -17.51 35.55
N ILE A 237 -29.50 -17.13 34.26
CA ILE A 237 -30.20 -17.82 33.17
C ILE A 237 -29.28 -18.35 32.07
N THR A 238 -28.10 -17.74 31.89
CA THR A 238 -27.11 -18.10 30.87
C THR A 238 -25.84 -18.59 31.59
N PRO A 239 -25.52 -19.91 31.54
CA PRO A 239 -24.28 -20.42 32.11
C PRO A 239 -23.07 -19.70 31.54
N GLY A 240 -22.28 -19.06 32.40
CA GLY A 240 -21.11 -18.28 32.01
C GLY A 240 -21.36 -16.80 31.71
N GLY A 241 -22.63 -16.35 31.70
CA GLY A 241 -22.98 -14.94 31.46
C GLY A 241 -22.44 -14.00 32.54
N GLN A 242 -22.03 -12.80 32.14
CA GLN A 242 -21.41 -11.80 33.02
C GLN A 242 -22.02 -10.40 32.87
N PHE A 243 -23.26 -10.32 32.36
CA PHE A 243 -23.93 -9.08 31.97
C PHE A 243 -23.12 -8.25 30.95
N GLY A 244 -22.25 -8.89 30.17
CA GLY A 244 -21.46 -8.25 29.13
C GLY A 244 -22.15 -8.26 27.76
N GLY A 245 -21.38 -7.88 26.74
CA GLY A 245 -21.78 -7.85 25.34
C GLY A 245 -21.16 -8.96 24.49
N ASP A 246 -20.26 -9.77 25.06
CA ASP A 246 -19.57 -10.88 24.37
C ASP A 246 -18.77 -10.45 23.12
N CYS A 247 -18.38 -9.17 23.05
CA CYS A 247 -17.85 -8.57 21.82
C CYS A 247 -16.43 -9.04 21.50
N PHE A 248 -15.61 -9.23 22.53
CA PHE A 248 -14.17 -9.48 22.41
C PHE A 248 -13.79 -10.78 21.68
N HIS A 249 -14.70 -11.76 21.55
CA HIS A 249 -14.43 -13.00 20.82
C HIS A 249 -14.27 -12.78 19.31
N CYS A 250 -14.90 -11.74 18.77
CA CYS A 250 -14.81 -11.39 17.34
C CYS A 250 -14.09 -10.05 17.15
N HIS A 251 -14.30 -9.10 18.09
CA HIS A 251 -13.70 -7.78 18.07
C HIS A 251 -12.54 -7.71 19.07
N SER A 252 -11.53 -8.56 18.89
CA SER A 252 -10.45 -8.69 19.87
C SER A 252 -9.66 -7.40 20.06
N GLU A 253 -9.38 -7.01 21.31
CA GLU A 253 -8.48 -5.89 21.64
C GLU A 253 -7.02 -6.19 21.23
N ALA A 254 -6.70 -7.44 20.88
CA ALA A 254 -5.34 -7.85 20.51
C ALA A 254 -4.79 -6.97 19.37
N GLY A 255 -3.64 -6.34 19.64
CA GLY A 255 -2.99 -5.46 18.68
C GLY A 255 -3.72 -4.15 18.38
N LEU A 256 -4.69 -3.75 19.21
CA LEU A 256 -5.51 -2.53 19.06
C LEU A 256 -6.31 -2.44 17.74
N GLN A 257 -6.60 -3.59 17.11
CA GLN A 257 -7.35 -3.65 15.85
C GLN A 257 -8.86 -3.83 16.05
N PHE A 258 -9.31 -4.32 17.22
CA PHE A 258 -10.73 -4.61 17.50
C PHE A 258 -11.40 -5.52 16.46
N SER A 259 -10.59 -6.42 15.90
CA SER A 259 -11.01 -7.49 14.98
C SER A 259 -10.08 -8.68 15.21
N ASP A 260 -10.62 -9.88 15.06
CA ASP A 260 -9.83 -11.10 14.95
C ASP A 260 -9.58 -11.53 13.49
N TYR A 261 -10.04 -10.71 12.54
CA TYR A 261 -9.93 -10.92 11.09
C TYR A 261 -10.56 -12.22 10.58
N LEU A 262 -11.51 -12.80 11.33
CA LEU A 262 -12.25 -13.99 10.93
C LEU A 262 -13.67 -13.64 10.47
N PHE A 263 -14.12 -14.35 9.44
CA PHE A 263 -15.43 -14.14 8.82
C PHE A 263 -16.55 -14.83 9.60
N ARG A 264 -17.61 -14.07 9.89
CA ARG A 264 -18.79 -14.57 10.59
C ARG A 264 -20.06 -14.04 9.97
N ASN A 265 -21.16 -14.76 10.21
CA ASN A 265 -22.50 -14.33 9.92
C ASN A 265 -23.20 -13.98 11.24
N ASN A 266 -23.59 -12.73 11.39
CA ASN A 266 -24.23 -12.19 12.60
C ASN A 266 -25.77 -12.19 12.52
N GLY A 267 -26.35 -12.83 11.50
CA GLY A 267 -27.80 -12.99 11.36
C GLY A 267 -28.55 -11.71 10.95
N LEU A 268 -27.89 -10.77 10.27
CA LEU A 268 -28.55 -9.54 9.78
C LEU A 268 -29.71 -9.85 8.83
N ASP A 269 -29.54 -10.84 7.96
CA ASP A 269 -30.58 -11.32 7.05
C ASP A 269 -31.23 -12.61 7.53
N SER A 270 -32.50 -12.77 7.19
CA SER A 270 -33.25 -14.01 7.47
C SER A 270 -33.01 -15.12 6.43
N ALA A 271 -32.41 -14.78 5.28
CA ALA A 271 -32.11 -15.70 4.19
C ALA A 271 -30.82 -15.27 3.44
N PHE A 272 -29.96 -16.25 3.12
CA PHE A 272 -28.62 -16.05 2.55
C PHE A 272 -28.49 -16.67 1.16
N THR A 273 -29.34 -16.27 0.22
CA THR A 273 -29.45 -16.94 -1.10
C THR A 273 -28.41 -16.47 -2.12
N SER A 274 -27.98 -15.22 -2.04
CA SER A 274 -27.04 -14.57 -2.97
C SER A 274 -25.73 -14.14 -2.32
N ASP A 275 -25.74 -14.01 -1.00
CA ASP A 275 -24.63 -13.57 -0.17
C ASP A 275 -24.65 -14.43 1.10
N PRO A 276 -23.56 -15.10 1.48
CA PRO A 276 -23.51 -15.91 2.69
C PRO A 276 -23.61 -15.06 3.98
N GLY A 277 -23.65 -13.73 3.88
CA GLY A 277 -23.70 -12.81 5.00
C GLY A 277 -22.42 -12.82 5.83
N LEU A 278 -21.33 -13.30 5.25
CA LEU A 278 -20.02 -13.36 5.89
C LEU A 278 -19.34 -11.99 5.75
N ALA A 279 -18.99 -11.44 6.90
CA ALA A 279 -18.21 -10.23 7.08
C ALA A 279 -17.14 -10.48 8.16
N GLY A 280 -15.96 -9.91 7.97
CA GLY A 280 -14.81 -9.97 8.89
C GLY A 280 -14.16 -8.60 9.05
#